data_AF-A0A1V4I4T9-F1
#
_entry.id   AF-A0A1V4I4T9-F1
#
_cell.length_a   1.000
_cell.length_b   1.000
_cell.length_c   1.000
_cell.angle_alpha   90.00
_cell.angle_beta   90.00
_cell.angle_gamma   90.00
#
_symmetry.space_group_name_H-M   'P 1'
#
loop_
_entity.id
_entity.type
_entity.pdbx_description
1 polymer ?
#
loop_
_entity_poly.entity_id
_entity_poly.type
_entity_poly.pdbx_seq_one_letter_code
_entity_poly.pdbx_strand_id
1 'polypeptide(L)'
;MEIKQMLSMQFFVSNLNNYISYKGFLTVRELADFLSINYNRLVSWLNFQRTPPLAVLDKIANKMQIYSKDLIGRQIDFNSYGFIGGIENLSNVQFCINLRKYLNKYDIKTASDFVAYFDGVFSEHTYYSYFKNSNSKTPSLKSLETISRFLEVKPSQLIE
;
A
#
# COMPACT_ATOMS: atom_id res chain seq x y z
N MET A 1 -11.82 -11.86 -4.01
CA MET A 1 -11.38 -10.67 -4.77
C MET A 1 -10.10 -11.02 -5.52
N GLU A 2 -10.13 -10.91 -6.84
CA GLU A 2 -8.95 -11.10 -7.68
C GLU A 2 -8.03 -9.88 -7.62
N ILE A 3 -6.71 -10.09 -7.60
CA ILE A 3 -5.72 -9.00 -7.47
C ILE A 3 -5.82 -7.99 -8.63
N LYS A 4 -6.11 -8.47 -9.84
CA LYS A 4 -6.25 -7.64 -11.04
C LYS A 4 -7.44 -6.67 -10.99
N GLN A 5 -8.42 -6.94 -10.14
CA GLN A 5 -9.60 -6.09 -9.94
C GLN A 5 -9.40 -5.05 -8.82
N MET A 6 -8.29 -5.12 -8.07
CA MET A 6 -8.00 -4.16 -7.00
C MET A 6 -7.53 -2.83 -7.61
N LEU A 7 -8.20 -1.74 -7.25
CA LEU A 7 -7.90 -0.42 -7.82
C LEU A 7 -6.50 0.05 -7.40
N SER A 8 -6.12 -0.18 -6.14
CA SER A 8 -4.77 0.16 -5.66
C SER A 8 -3.65 -0.59 -6.38
N MET A 9 -3.91 -1.85 -6.77
CA MET A 9 -2.93 -2.64 -7.52
C MET A 9 -2.83 -2.16 -8.97
N GLN A 10 -3.95 -1.76 -9.58
CA GLN A 10 -3.93 -1.18 -10.92
C GLN A 10 -3.10 0.11 -10.96
N PHE A 11 -3.32 1.02 -10.00
CA PHE A 11 -2.50 2.22 -9.87
C PHE A 11 -1.04 1.89 -9.61
N PHE A 12 -0.74 0.98 -8.68
CA PHE A 12 0.62 0.56 -8.39
C PHE A 12 1.35 0.07 -9.64
N VAL A 13 0.77 -0.88 -10.38
CA VAL A 13 1.39 -1.44 -11.59
C VAL A 13 1.51 -0.39 -12.69
N SER A 14 0.47 0.41 -12.92
CA SER A 14 0.50 1.44 -13.95
C SER A 14 1.55 2.52 -13.65
N ASN A 15 1.66 2.96 -12.40
CA ASN A 15 2.67 3.93 -11.99
C ASN A 15 4.09 3.39 -12.11
N LEU A 16 4.33 2.11 -11.81
CA LEU A 16 5.64 1.50 -12.06
C LEU A 16 5.98 1.45 -13.54
N ASN A 17 5.03 1.05 -14.40
CA ASN A 17 5.24 1.04 -15.85
C ASN A 17 5.46 2.44 -16.42
N ASN A 18 4.72 3.43 -15.95
CA ASN A 18 4.93 4.83 -16.33
C ASN A 18 6.30 5.34 -15.90
N TYR A 19 6.77 4.92 -14.71
CA TYR A 19 8.08 5.30 -14.21
C TYR A 19 9.23 4.67 -15.02
N ILE A 20 9.06 3.42 -15.50
CA ILE A 20 10.00 2.78 -16.45
C ILE A 20 10.19 3.68 -17.67
N SER A 21 9.08 4.09 -18.30
CA SER A 21 9.12 4.97 -19.48
C SER A 21 9.74 6.32 -19.16
N TYR A 22 9.37 6.94 -18.04
CA TYR A 22 9.91 8.24 -17.61
C TYR A 22 11.43 8.21 -17.38
N LYS A 23 11.95 7.14 -16.77
CA LYS A 23 13.39 6.98 -16.52
C LYS A 23 14.16 6.43 -17.73
N GLY A 24 13.47 5.99 -18.78
CA GLY A 24 14.08 5.36 -19.94
C GLY A 24 14.67 3.98 -19.63
N PHE A 25 14.13 3.26 -18.66
CA PHE A 25 14.57 1.89 -18.38
C PHE A 25 14.16 0.96 -19.53
N LEU A 26 15.09 0.16 -20.02
CA LEU A 26 14.87 -0.76 -21.13
C LEU A 26 14.26 -2.08 -20.68
N THR A 27 14.44 -2.43 -19.40
CA THR A 27 13.97 -3.69 -18.84
C THR A 27 13.38 -3.54 -17.44
N VAL A 28 12.48 -4.46 -17.07
CA VAL A 28 11.98 -4.58 -15.69
C VAL A 28 13.12 -4.87 -14.71
N ARG A 29 14.24 -5.46 -15.18
CA ARG A 29 15.42 -5.72 -14.35
C ARG A 29 16.08 -4.43 -13.87
N GLU A 30 16.22 -3.44 -14.75
CA GLU A 30 16.76 -2.13 -14.39
C GLU A 30 15.90 -1.43 -13.34
N LEU A 31 14.57 -1.49 -13.47
CA LEU A 31 13.67 -0.99 -12.43
C LEU A 31 13.87 -1.73 -11.11
N ALA A 32 14.00 -3.06 -11.15
CA ALA A 32 14.22 -3.88 -9.96
C ALA A 32 15.51 -3.47 -9.22
N ASP A 33 16.59 -3.31 -9.96
CA ASP A 33 17.89 -2.93 -9.43
C ASP A 33 17.85 -1.49 -8.87
N PHE A 34 17.22 -0.54 -9.58
CA PHE A 34 17.00 0.84 -9.10
C PHE A 34 16.21 0.89 -7.78
N LEU A 35 15.09 0.16 -7.71
CA LEU A 35 14.25 0.07 -6.51
C LEU A 35 14.88 -0.78 -5.40
N SER A 36 15.99 -1.48 -5.69
CA SER A 36 16.60 -2.46 -4.80
C SER A 36 15.62 -3.56 -4.37
N ILE A 37 14.82 -4.05 -5.32
CA ILE A 37 13.82 -5.11 -5.15
C ILE A 37 14.24 -6.34 -5.94
N ASN A 38 13.99 -7.53 -5.40
CA ASN A 38 14.20 -8.77 -6.14
C ASN A 38 13.35 -8.80 -7.43
N TYR A 39 14.02 -9.05 -8.56
CA TYR A 39 13.40 -9.08 -9.89
C TYR A 39 12.14 -9.95 -9.96
N ASN A 40 12.20 -11.21 -9.51
CA ASN A 40 11.06 -12.13 -9.55
C ASN A 40 9.88 -11.61 -8.73
N ARG A 41 10.17 -10.92 -7.62
CA ARG A 41 9.15 -10.30 -6.78
C ARG A 41 8.46 -9.16 -7.51
N LEU A 42 9.22 -8.28 -8.15
CA LEU A 42 8.69 -7.18 -8.96
C LEU A 42 7.83 -7.71 -10.13
N VAL A 43 8.34 -8.68 -10.88
CA VAL A 43 7.60 -9.33 -11.98
C VAL A 43 6.29 -9.94 -11.49
N SER A 44 6.30 -10.62 -10.33
CA SER A 44 5.07 -11.19 -9.76
C SER A 44 4.01 -10.13 -9.43
N TRP A 45 4.42 -8.91 -9.08
CA TRP A 45 3.50 -7.80 -8.85
C TRP A 45 2.99 -7.20 -10.16
N LEU A 46 3.86 -6.94 -11.13
CA LEU A 46 3.46 -6.42 -12.44
C LEU A 46 2.48 -7.36 -13.16
N ASN A 47 2.63 -8.67 -12.94
CA ASN A 47 1.72 -9.69 -13.46
C ASN A 47 0.49 -9.97 -12.57
N PHE A 48 0.24 -9.14 -11.54
CA PHE A 48 -0.89 -9.28 -10.62
C PHE A 48 -0.98 -10.63 -9.89
N GLN A 49 0.13 -11.35 -9.74
CA GLN A 49 0.17 -12.66 -9.07
C GLN A 49 0.29 -12.52 -7.55
N ARG A 50 0.92 -11.44 -7.08
CA ARG A 50 1.12 -11.13 -5.66
C ARG A 50 0.92 -9.64 -5.41
N THR A 51 0.74 -9.28 -4.14
CA THR A 51 0.67 -7.88 -3.70
C THR A 51 1.86 -7.50 -2.82
N PRO A 52 2.39 -6.28 -2.91
CA PRO A 52 3.45 -5.82 -2.03
C PRO A 52 2.94 -5.57 -0.59
N PRO A 53 3.78 -5.78 0.44
CA PRO A 53 3.57 -5.24 1.78
C PRO A 53 3.68 -3.70 1.80
N LEU A 54 2.95 -3.02 2.68
CA LEU A 54 3.00 -1.56 2.78
C LEU A 54 4.40 -1.03 3.09
N ALA A 55 5.17 -1.69 3.97
CA ALA A 55 6.56 -1.31 4.22
C ALA A 55 7.46 -1.39 2.96
N VAL A 56 7.10 -2.18 1.96
CA VAL A 56 7.81 -2.23 0.69
C VAL A 56 7.33 -1.15 -0.27
N LEU A 57 6.04 -0.79 -0.22
CA LEU A 57 5.52 0.39 -0.93
C LEU A 57 6.25 1.66 -0.50
N ASP A 58 6.46 1.85 0.81
CA ASP A 58 7.23 2.99 1.34
C ASP A 58 8.65 3.03 0.77
N LYS A 59 9.34 1.89 0.74
CA LYS A 59 10.69 1.81 0.16
C LYS A 59 10.72 2.18 -1.32
N ILE A 60 9.75 1.69 -2.09
CA ILE A 60 9.61 1.99 -3.52
C ILE A 60 9.31 3.47 -3.72
N ALA A 61 8.33 4.01 -2.99
CA ALA A 61 7.92 5.41 -3.07
C ALA A 61 9.06 6.35 -2.66
N ASN A 62 9.83 6.02 -1.61
CA ASN A 62 11.03 6.76 -1.20
C ASN A 62 12.09 6.79 -2.32
N LYS A 63 12.37 5.64 -2.95
CA LYS A 63 13.31 5.57 -4.09
C LYS A 63 12.83 6.39 -5.29
N MET A 64 11.52 6.41 -5.53
CA MET A 64 10.89 7.20 -6.58
C MET A 64 10.71 8.68 -6.20
N GLN A 65 10.98 9.07 -4.95
CA GLN A 65 10.77 10.41 -4.39
C GLN A 65 9.31 10.91 -4.49
N ILE A 66 8.36 10.02 -4.18
CA ILE A 66 6.92 10.29 -4.19
C ILE A 66 6.27 9.83 -2.88
N TYR A 67 5.04 10.24 -2.62
CA TYR A 67 4.26 9.69 -1.50
C TYR A 67 3.72 8.28 -1.82
N SER A 68 3.74 7.38 -0.84
CA SER A 68 3.15 6.04 -0.95
C SER A 68 1.66 6.08 -1.26
N LYS A 69 0.93 7.07 -0.71
CA LYS A 69 -0.49 7.27 -1.01
C LYS A 69 -0.77 7.60 -2.48
N ASP A 70 0.15 8.29 -3.15
CA ASP A 70 0.03 8.61 -4.57
C ASP A 70 0.32 7.37 -5.42
N LEU A 71 1.36 6.61 -5.06
CA LEU A 71 1.78 5.40 -5.78
C LEU A 71 0.63 4.38 -5.95
N ILE A 72 -0.28 4.30 -4.97
CA ILE A 72 -1.42 3.37 -5.00
C ILE A 72 -2.79 4.06 -5.13
N GLY A 73 -2.85 5.39 -5.09
CA GLY A 73 -4.11 6.14 -4.96
C GLY A 73 -4.58 6.84 -6.23
N ARG A 74 -3.66 7.05 -7.19
CA ARG A 74 -3.96 7.75 -8.44
C ARG A 74 -2.95 7.42 -9.53
N GLN A 75 -3.31 7.74 -10.76
CA GLN A 75 -2.35 7.77 -11.87
C GLN A 75 -1.39 8.95 -11.69
N ILE A 76 -0.10 8.71 -11.88
CA ILE A 76 0.95 9.72 -11.80
C ILE A 76 1.43 10.07 -13.21
N ASP A 77 1.44 11.37 -13.52
CA ASP A 77 2.22 11.92 -14.62
C ASP A 77 3.59 12.37 -14.09
N PHE A 78 4.63 11.56 -14.32
CA PHE A 78 5.97 11.82 -13.80
C PHE A 78 6.68 13.00 -14.47
N ASN A 79 6.19 13.51 -15.60
CA ASN A 79 6.78 14.69 -16.24
C ASN A 79 6.42 15.99 -15.50
N SER A 80 5.27 16.00 -14.82
CA SER A 80 4.75 17.18 -14.10
C SER A 80 4.68 16.98 -12.58
N TYR A 81 5.01 15.78 -12.08
CA TYR A 81 4.97 15.49 -10.64
C TYR A 81 6.07 16.23 -9.88
N GLY A 82 5.69 16.91 -8.80
CA GLY A 82 6.64 17.52 -7.87
C GLY A 82 7.33 16.46 -7.00
N PHE A 83 8.48 15.97 -7.45
CA PHE A 83 9.30 15.02 -6.68
C PHE A 83 9.76 15.61 -5.36
N ILE A 84 9.82 14.78 -4.33
CA ILE A 84 10.09 15.19 -2.95
C ILE A 84 11.44 14.61 -2.53
N GLY A 85 12.48 15.42 -2.67
CA GLY A 85 13.84 15.04 -2.30
C GLY A 85 13.93 14.66 -0.82
N GLY A 86 14.54 13.50 -0.54
CA GLY A 86 14.77 13.03 0.84
C GLY A 86 13.53 12.58 1.59
N ILE A 87 12.41 12.33 0.89
CA ILE A 87 11.18 11.84 1.54
C ILE A 87 11.39 10.52 2.28
N GLU A 88 10.81 10.44 3.48
CA GLU A 88 10.64 9.21 4.24
C GLU A 88 9.14 8.95 4.46
N ASN A 89 8.57 8.05 3.67
CA ASN A 89 7.19 7.62 3.86
C ASN A 89 7.07 6.76 5.13
N LEU A 90 6.12 7.15 5.99
CA LEU A 90 5.78 6.48 7.25
C LEU A 90 4.34 5.94 7.20
N SER A 91 3.96 5.31 6.09
CA SER A 91 2.58 4.89 5.87
C SER A 91 2.10 3.85 6.88
N ASN A 92 2.99 3.13 7.54
CA ASN A 92 2.64 2.27 8.66
C ASN A 92 2.05 3.05 9.85
N VAL A 93 2.62 4.22 10.17
CA VAL A 93 2.15 5.07 11.27
C VAL A 93 0.78 5.66 10.90
N GLN A 94 0.68 6.19 9.69
CA GLN A 94 -0.58 6.73 9.17
C GLN A 94 -1.67 5.67 9.08
N PHE A 95 -1.32 4.45 8.66
CA PHE A 95 -2.22 3.31 8.68
C PHE A 95 -2.85 3.08 10.05
N CYS A 96 -2.05 3.02 11.10
CA CYS A 96 -2.57 2.76 12.45
C CYS A 96 -3.46 3.91 12.95
N ILE A 97 -3.06 5.16 12.73
CA ILE A 97 -3.82 6.35 13.13
C ILE A 97 -5.16 6.40 12.39
N ASN A 98 -5.13 6.29 11.07
CA ASN A 98 -6.30 6.39 10.22
C ASN A 98 -7.23 5.19 10.43
N LEU A 99 -6.70 3.97 10.54
CA LEU A 99 -7.52 2.80 10.86
C LEU A 99 -8.25 3.03 12.18
N ARG A 100 -7.58 3.48 13.25
CA ARG A 100 -8.25 3.77 14.53
C ARG A 100 -9.36 4.80 14.37
N LYS A 101 -9.10 5.90 13.65
CA LYS A 101 -10.08 6.95 13.36
C LYS A 101 -11.33 6.38 12.68
N TYR A 102 -11.17 5.54 11.66
CA TYR A 102 -12.28 4.93 10.96
C TYR A 102 -13.02 3.90 11.82
N LEU A 103 -12.31 3.04 12.56
CA LEU A 103 -12.93 2.07 13.47
C LEU A 103 -13.81 2.78 14.51
N ASN A 104 -13.33 3.89 15.08
CA ASN A 104 -14.10 4.69 16.05
C ASN A 104 -15.39 5.27 15.44
N LYS A 105 -15.42 5.61 14.14
CA LYS A 105 -16.62 6.10 13.45
C LYS A 105 -17.74 5.05 13.42
N TYR A 106 -17.39 3.77 13.43
CA TYR A 106 -18.32 2.63 13.44
C TYR A 106 -18.49 2.01 14.84
N ASP A 107 -18.05 2.70 15.90
CA ASP A 107 -18.06 2.23 17.29
C ASP A 107 -17.29 0.91 17.55
N ILE A 108 -16.32 0.57 16.70
CA ILE A 108 -15.50 -0.64 16.83
C ILE A 108 -14.37 -0.38 17.83
N LYS A 109 -14.52 -0.88 19.06
CA LYS A 109 -13.61 -0.59 20.17
C LYS A 109 -12.71 -1.75 20.55
N THR A 110 -13.16 -2.99 20.35
CA THR A 110 -12.47 -4.19 20.77
C THR A 110 -11.94 -5.02 19.60
N ALA A 111 -11.07 -5.99 19.90
CA ALA A 111 -10.61 -6.95 18.91
C ALA A 111 -11.77 -7.81 18.39
N SER A 112 -12.71 -8.18 19.26
CA SER A 112 -13.88 -8.96 18.88
C SER A 112 -14.85 -8.15 17.99
N ASP A 113 -15.08 -6.87 18.28
CA ASP A 113 -15.85 -5.97 17.40
C ASP A 113 -15.20 -5.88 16.02
N PHE A 114 -13.86 -5.81 15.98
CA PHE A 114 -13.11 -5.75 14.74
C PHE A 114 -13.30 -7.04 13.91
N VAL A 115 -13.17 -8.21 14.53
CA VAL A 115 -13.42 -9.49 13.85
C VAL A 115 -14.85 -9.55 13.31
N ALA A 116 -15.84 -9.14 14.12
CA ALA A 116 -17.24 -9.14 13.73
C ALA A 116 -17.51 -8.18 12.56
N TYR A 117 -16.97 -6.96 12.61
CA TYR A 117 -17.17 -5.95 11.57
C TYR A 117 -16.56 -6.36 10.23
N PHE A 118 -15.40 -7.02 10.24
CA PHE A 118 -14.76 -7.54 9.04
C PHE A 118 -15.18 -8.98 8.69
N ASP A 119 -16.30 -9.47 9.23
CA ASP A 119 -16.88 -10.78 8.92
C ASP A 119 -15.85 -11.93 9.00
N GLY A 120 -15.02 -11.92 10.04
CA GLY A 120 -13.98 -12.93 10.25
C GLY A 120 -12.80 -12.90 9.28
N VAL A 121 -12.78 -12.00 8.28
CA VAL A 121 -11.68 -11.86 7.31
C VAL A 121 -10.35 -11.54 8.00
N PHE A 122 -10.41 -10.81 9.12
CA PHE A 122 -9.26 -10.52 9.96
C PHE A 122 -9.48 -11.06 11.37
N SER A 123 -8.43 -11.64 11.95
CA SER A 123 -8.45 -12.19 13.31
C SER A 123 -8.20 -11.11 14.38
N GLU A 124 -8.50 -11.44 15.64
CA GLU A 124 -8.08 -10.61 16.79
C GLU A 124 -6.56 -10.43 16.83
N HIS A 125 -5.79 -11.47 16.48
CA HIS A 125 -4.34 -11.36 16.37
C HIS A 125 -3.93 -10.33 15.31
N THR A 126 -4.65 -10.22 14.20
CA THR A 126 -4.43 -9.18 13.19
C THR A 126 -4.67 -7.80 13.78
N TYR A 127 -5.78 -7.60 14.49
CA TYR A 127 -6.08 -6.35 15.20
C TYR A 127 -4.93 -5.95 16.12
N TYR A 128 -4.53 -6.84 17.03
CA TYR A 128 -3.42 -6.56 17.94
C TYR A 128 -2.12 -6.30 17.18
N SER A 129 -1.86 -7.00 16.07
CA SER A 129 -0.64 -6.78 15.29
C SER A 129 -0.54 -5.39 14.67
N TYR A 130 -1.67 -4.76 14.33
CA TYR A 130 -1.71 -3.38 13.82
C TYR A 130 -1.54 -2.35 14.94
N PHE A 131 -2.08 -2.61 16.13
CA PHE A 131 -2.05 -1.66 17.25
C PHE A 131 -1.02 -1.96 18.34
N LYS A 132 0.00 -2.79 18.06
CA LYS A 132 1.09 -3.05 18.99
C LYS A 132 1.94 -1.79 19.22
N ASN A 133 2.33 -1.58 20.48
CA ASN A 133 3.18 -0.46 20.92
C ASN A 133 4.60 -0.49 20.32
N SER A 134 5.06 -1.65 19.86
CA SER A 134 6.35 -1.80 19.16
C SER A 134 6.24 -2.84 18.05
N ASN A 135 6.98 -2.64 16.96
CA ASN A 135 7.01 -3.54 15.79
C ASN A 135 5.62 -3.86 15.23
N SER A 136 4.76 -2.84 15.10
CA SER A 136 3.46 -3.02 14.46
C SER A 136 3.64 -3.60 13.05
N LYS A 137 2.87 -4.65 12.76
CA LYS A 137 2.93 -5.26 11.43
C LYS A 137 2.24 -4.34 10.43
N THR A 138 2.80 -4.24 9.24
CA THR A 138 2.19 -3.51 8.15
C THR A 138 1.26 -4.41 7.34
N PRO A 139 0.09 -3.92 6.92
CA PRO A 139 -0.79 -4.68 6.04
C PRO A 139 -0.12 -4.92 4.68
N SER A 140 -0.57 -5.99 4.00
CA SER A 140 -0.34 -6.10 2.56
C SER A 140 -1.25 -5.13 1.80
N LEU A 141 -0.93 -4.79 0.55
CA LEU A 141 -1.83 -3.99 -0.27
C LEU A 141 -3.21 -4.66 -0.45
N LYS A 142 -3.26 -6.00 -0.50
CA LYS A 142 -4.53 -6.76 -0.48
C LYS A 142 -5.31 -6.52 0.80
N SER A 143 -4.65 -6.57 1.95
CA SER A 143 -5.28 -6.29 3.24
C SER A 143 -5.77 -4.85 3.32
N LEU A 144 -4.97 -3.89 2.83
CA LEU A 144 -5.32 -2.48 2.79
C LEU A 144 -6.57 -2.22 1.94
N GLU A 145 -6.64 -2.77 0.74
CA GLU A 145 -7.82 -2.69 -0.14
C GLU A 145 -9.06 -3.36 0.49
N THR A 146 -8.86 -4.50 1.15
CA THR A 146 -9.96 -5.21 1.80
C THR A 146 -10.52 -4.38 2.95
N ILE A 147 -9.67 -3.84 3.81
CA ILE A 147 -10.07 -2.95 4.90
C ILE A 147 -10.79 -1.72 4.35
N SER A 148 -10.25 -1.10 3.31
CA SER A 148 -10.83 0.11 2.74
C SER A 148 -12.23 -0.12 2.17
N ARG A 149 -12.49 -1.30 1.58
CA ARG A 149 -13.82 -1.67 1.09
C ARG A 149 -14.86 -1.77 2.19
N PHE A 150 -14.54 -2.46 3.29
CA PHE A 150 -15.45 -2.56 4.44
C PHE A 150 -15.74 -1.19 5.07
N LEU A 151 -14.72 -0.32 5.12
CA LEU A 151 -14.84 1.03 5.67
C LEU A 151 -15.37 2.06 4.65
N GLU A 152 -15.67 1.63 3.41
CA GLU A 152 -16.13 2.49 2.31
C GLU A 152 -15.22 3.70 2.03
N VAL A 153 -13.89 3.48 2.09
CA VAL A 153 -12.87 4.50 1.80
C VAL A 153 -11.89 4.01 0.74
N LYS A 154 -11.13 4.95 0.17
CA LYS A 154 -10.02 4.60 -0.72
C LYS A 154 -8.86 4.02 0.09
N PRO A 155 -8.11 3.04 -0.46
CA PRO A 155 -6.92 2.49 0.20
C PRO A 155 -5.88 3.56 0.56
N SER A 156 -5.73 4.59 -0.28
CA SER A 156 -4.82 5.71 -0.04
C SER A 156 -5.20 6.53 1.19
N GLN A 157 -6.49 6.66 1.52
CA GLN A 157 -6.96 7.39 2.71
C GLN A 157 -6.60 6.69 4.02
N LEU A 158 -6.33 5.39 3.98
CA LEU A 158 -5.82 4.69 5.15
C LEU A 158 -4.37 5.04 5.43
N ILE A 159 -3.60 5.53 4.45
CA ILE A 159 -2.15 5.78 4.60
C ILE A 159 -1.75 7.24 4.32
N GLU A 160 -2.72 8.14 4.28
CA GLU A 160 -2.52 9.53 3.86
C GLU A 160 -1.89 10.48 4.88
#